data_AF-A0A953Z4Y9-F1
#
_entry.id   AF-A0A953Z4Y9-F1
#
_cell.length_a   1.000
_cell.length_b   1.000
_cell.length_c   1.000
_cell.angle_alpha   90.00
_cell.angle_beta   90.00
_cell.angle_gamma   90.00
#
_symmetry.space_group_name_H-M   'P 1'
#
loop_
_entity.id
_entity.type
_entity.pdbx_description
1 polymer ?
#
loop_
_entity_poly.entity_id
_entity_poly.type
_entity_poly.pdbx_seq_one_letter_code
_entity_poly.pdbx_strand_id
1 'polypeptide(L)'
;MKSYRHTQVGTVILVTIAVVGITMVALSFLARPHEPAVTTIAIVTAAALLLVAGMFSTLTVEVDERRVEIRFGPGWIRRRIPLGDIARVEAVRNSWWYGWGIRLTPSGWLWNVSGLDAVELELRTGRRFRIGTDEPERLADVLRDRLS
;
A
#
# COMPACT_ATOMS: atom_id res chain seq x y z
N MET A 1 -19.67 17.88 9.13
CA MET A 1 -19.27 17.59 7.73
C MET A 1 -18.54 16.26 7.71
N LYS A 2 -18.83 15.39 6.73
CA LYS A 2 -18.35 13.99 6.73
C LYS A 2 -16.91 13.94 6.17
N SER A 3 -15.94 13.60 7.00
CA SER A 3 -14.63 13.18 6.51
C SER A 3 -14.79 11.83 5.80
N TYR A 4 -14.16 11.69 4.62
CA TYR A 4 -14.08 10.39 3.97
C TYR A 4 -12.94 9.61 4.62
N ARG A 5 -13.20 8.35 4.98
CA ARG A 5 -12.18 7.44 5.48
C ARG A 5 -12.47 6.05 4.93
N HIS A 6 -11.51 5.51 4.21
CA HIS A 6 -11.58 4.15 3.68
C HIS A 6 -10.30 3.38 3.97
N THR A 7 -10.43 2.11 4.35
CA THR A 7 -9.29 1.24 4.68
C THR A 7 -9.38 -0.04 3.85
N GLN A 8 -8.37 -0.28 3.02
CA GLN A 8 -8.24 -1.49 2.22
C GLN A 8 -7.14 -2.40 2.81
N VAL A 9 -7.33 -3.72 2.72
CA VAL A 9 -6.38 -4.73 3.23
C VAL A 9 -5.47 -5.22 2.11
N GLY A 10 -4.16 -5.27 2.37
CA GLY A 10 -3.14 -5.74 1.45
C GLY A 10 -3.04 -7.26 1.36
N THR A 11 -4.15 -7.93 1.07
CA THR A 11 -4.27 -9.40 1.10
C THR A 11 -3.17 -10.10 0.30
N VAL A 12 -2.82 -9.57 -0.89
CA VAL A 12 -1.76 -10.15 -1.73
C VAL A 12 -0.41 -10.15 -1.03
N ILE A 13 -0.02 -9.02 -0.41
CA ILE A 13 1.24 -8.91 0.34
C ILE A 13 1.22 -9.86 1.54
N LEU A 14 0.13 -9.85 2.31
CA LEU A 14 -0.02 -10.66 3.53
C LEU A 14 0.07 -12.17 3.23
N VAL A 15 -0.69 -12.63 2.24
CA VAL A 15 -0.71 -14.05 1.84
C VAL A 15 0.64 -14.47 1.27
N THR A 16 1.25 -13.64 0.41
CA THR A 16 2.56 -13.97 -0.19
C THR A 16 3.62 -14.13 0.90
N ILE A 17 3.70 -13.18 1.85
CA ILE A 17 4.65 -13.25 2.95
C ILE A 17 4.37 -14.46 3.86
N ALA A 18 3.11 -14.72 4.19
CA ALA A 18 2.75 -15.88 5.00
C ALA A 18 3.17 -17.19 4.33
N VAL A 19 2.86 -17.38 3.05
CA VAL A 19 3.23 -18.58 2.29
C VAL A 19 4.75 -18.74 2.22
N VAL A 20 5.50 -17.69 1.88
CA VAL A 20 6.97 -17.74 1.82
C VAL A 20 7.57 -18.04 3.19
N GLY A 21 7.10 -17.38 4.24
CA GLY A 21 7.59 -17.59 5.60
C GLY A 21 7.33 -19.00 6.11
N ILE A 22 6.10 -19.51 5.94
CA ILE A 22 5.72 -20.89 6.32
C ILE A 22 6.56 -21.90 5.53
N THR A 23 6.68 -21.70 4.22
CA THR A 23 7.44 -22.62 3.35
C THR A 23 8.91 -22.66 3.75
N MET A 24 9.52 -21.50 4.00
CA MET A 24 10.92 -21.40 4.41
C MET A 24 11.19 -22.10 5.75
N VAL A 25 10.30 -21.94 6.73
CA VAL A 25 10.40 -22.64 8.02
C VAL A 25 10.13 -24.15 7.86
N ALA A 26 9.14 -24.55 7.06
CA ALA A 26 8.87 -25.98 6.83
C ALA A 26 10.06 -26.67 6.15
N LEU A 27 10.66 -26.05 5.14
CA LEU A 27 11.82 -26.59 4.44
C LEU A 27 13.06 -26.69 5.34
N SER A 28 13.26 -25.78 6.30
CA SER A 28 14.40 -25.87 7.22
C SER A 28 14.30 -27.08 8.16
N PHE A 29 13.08 -27.47 8.58
CA PHE A 29 12.87 -28.70 9.36
C PHE A 29 12.99 -29.99 8.54
N LEU A 30 12.66 -29.95 7.25
CA LEU A 30 12.69 -31.10 6.35
C LEU A 30 14.08 -31.35 5.74
N ALA A 31 14.97 -30.36 5.77
CA ALA A 31 16.33 -30.47 5.25
C ALA A 31 17.15 -31.52 6.02
N ARG A 32 17.91 -32.35 5.28
CA ARG A 32 18.84 -33.33 5.86
C ARG A 32 20.27 -33.11 5.34
N PRO A 33 21.29 -33.09 6.22
CA PRO A 33 21.21 -33.15 7.68
C PRO A 33 20.50 -31.92 8.26
N HIS A 34 19.82 -32.11 9.38
CA HIS A 34 19.14 -31.00 10.06
C HIS A 34 20.17 -30.15 10.81
N GLU A 35 20.37 -28.93 10.35
CA GLU A 35 21.28 -27.95 10.96
C GLU A 35 20.48 -26.91 11.77
N PRO A 36 20.57 -26.89 13.12
CA PRO A 36 19.80 -25.97 13.97
C PRO A 36 20.01 -24.47 13.63
N ALA A 37 21.18 -24.13 13.10
CA ALA A 37 21.49 -22.77 12.65
C ALA A 37 20.59 -22.35 11.48
N VAL A 38 20.34 -23.24 10.51
CA VAL A 38 19.47 -22.98 9.36
C VAL A 38 18.04 -22.74 9.82
N THR A 39 17.55 -23.54 10.76
CA THR A 39 16.21 -23.37 11.34
C THR A 39 16.07 -22.04 12.09
N THR A 40 17.09 -21.66 12.87
CA THR A 40 17.11 -20.37 13.57
C THR A 40 17.06 -19.20 12.59
N ILE A 41 17.90 -19.23 11.54
CA ILE A 41 17.93 -18.20 10.50
C ILE A 41 16.57 -18.10 9.80
N ALA A 42 15.94 -19.24 9.47
CA ALA A 42 14.62 -19.26 8.86
C ALA A 42 13.55 -18.63 9.77
N ILE A 43 13.53 -18.96 11.06
CA ILE A 43 12.55 -18.39 12.01
C ILE A 43 12.75 -16.87 12.13
N VAL A 44 13.99 -16.41 12.32
CA VAL A 44 14.30 -14.97 12.43
C VAL A 44 13.90 -14.23 11.16
N THR A 45 14.20 -14.80 9.99
CA THR A 45 13.84 -14.21 8.70
C THR A 45 12.32 -14.17 8.52
N ALA A 46 11.59 -15.24 8.87
CA ALA A 46 10.13 -15.27 8.80
C ALA A 46 9.49 -14.23 9.74
N ALA A 47 10.02 -14.10 10.97
CA ALA A 47 9.57 -13.08 11.92
C ALA A 47 9.81 -11.66 11.37
N ALA A 48 10.96 -11.39 10.77
CA ALA A 48 11.25 -10.11 10.12
C ALA A 48 10.29 -9.82 8.95
N LEU A 49 9.99 -10.82 8.13
CA LEU A 49 9.02 -10.67 7.03
C LEU A 49 7.61 -10.37 7.55
N LEU A 50 7.17 -11.02 8.64
CA LEU A 50 5.87 -10.75 9.27
C LEU A 50 5.79 -9.33 9.84
N LEU A 51 6.88 -8.82 10.42
CA LEU A 51 6.94 -7.43 10.89
C LEU A 51 6.76 -6.45 9.71
N VAL A 52 7.45 -6.68 8.60
CA VAL A 52 7.29 -5.88 7.38
C VAL A 52 5.86 -6.01 6.83
N ALA A 53 5.29 -7.21 6.81
CA ALA A 53 3.90 -7.44 6.39
C ALA A 53 2.92 -6.62 7.24
N GLY A 54 3.11 -6.57 8.56
CA GLY A 54 2.31 -5.77 9.47
C GLY A 54 2.34 -4.28 9.14
N MET A 55 3.51 -3.76 8.74
CA MET A 55 3.66 -2.35 8.34
C MET A 55 2.89 -2.00 7.06
N PHE A 56 2.75 -2.94 6.12
CA PHE A 56 2.04 -2.76 4.84
C PHE A 56 0.69 -3.47 4.77
N SER A 57 0.17 -3.90 5.92
CA SER A 57 -1.04 -4.75 6.02
C SER A 57 -2.30 -4.07 5.50
N THR A 58 -2.41 -2.76 5.66
CA THR A 58 -3.58 -1.98 5.23
C THR A 58 -3.15 -0.66 4.60
N LEU A 59 -3.98 -0.10 3.73
CA LEU A 59 -3.89 1.27 3.25
C LEU A 59 -5.15 2.02 3.66
N THR A 60 -5.00 3.02 4.52
CA THR A 60 -6.09 3.90 4.90
C THR A 60 -5.95 5.24 4.20
N VAL A 61 -7.00 5.66 3.50
CA VAL A 61 -7.11 6.97 2.86
C VAL A 61 -8.14 7.78 3.61
N GLU A 62 -7.74 8.95 4.09
CA GLU A 62 -8.57 9.89 4.82
C GLU A 62 -8.55 11.24 4.08
N VAL A 63 -9.72 11.80 3.79
CA VAL A 63 -9.85 13.12 3.16
C VAL A 63 -10.56 14.04 4.14
N ASP A 64 -9.84 15.08 4.58
CA ASP A 64 -10.37 16.16 5.40
C ASP A 64 -10.60 17.42 4.53
N GLU A 65 -10.89 18.57 5.16
CA GLU A 65 -11.15 19.83 4.46
C GLU A 65 -9.89 20.51 3.90
N ARG A 66 -8.69 20.06 4.28
CA ARG A 66 -7.42 20.71 3.95
C ARG A 66 -6.45 19.80 3.20
N ARG A 67 -6.54 18.48 3.39
CA ARG A 67 -5.55 17.51 2.91
C ARG A 67 -6.15 16.12 2.69
N VAL A 68 -5.44 15.36 1.86
CA VAL A 68 -5.53 13.91 1.75
C VAL A 68 -4.41 13.31 2.59
N GLU A 69 -4.76 12.37 3.47
CA GLU A 69 -3.80 11.60 4.25
C GLU A 69 -3.90 10.12 3.89
N ILE A 70 -2.78 9.53 3.50
CA ILE A 70 -2.65 8.10 3.21
C ILE A 70 -1.75 7.47 4.27
N ARG A 71 -2.18 6.36 4.87
CA ARG A 71 -1.47 5.65 5.96
C ARG A 71 -1.36 4.17 5.66
N PHE A 72 -0.17 3.60 5.79
CA PHE A 72 0.02 2.15 5.79
C PHE A 72 -0.04 1.58 7.22
N GLY A 73 -0.69 0.41 7.36
CA GLY A 73 -0.75 -0.39 8.59
C GLY A 73 -1.02 0.46 9.85
N PRO A 74 -0.15 0.39 10.89
CA PRO A 74 -0.31 1.15 12.14
C PRO A 74 -0.12 2.67 12.00
N GLY A 75 0.20 3.18 10.80
CA GLY A 75 0.29 4.61 10.50
C GLY A 75 1.68 5.22 10.68
N TRP A 76 2.73 4.41 10.83
CA TRP A 76 4.11 4.91 10.84
C TRP A 76 4.53 5.44 9.47
N ILE A 77 4.19 4.72 8.40
CA ILE A 77 4.39 5.20 7.04
C ILE A 77 3.13 5.93 6.59
N ARG A 78 3.22 7.25 6.46
CA ARG A 78 2.11 8.10 6.06
C ARG A 78 2.53 9.19 5.07
N ARG A 79 1.61 9.60 4.21
CA ARG A 79 1.77 10.74 3.30
C ARG A 79 0.61 11.70 3.51
N ARG A 80 0.92 12.99 3.57
CA ARG A 80 -0.06 14.07 3.58
C ARG A 80 0.13 14.91 2.32
N ILE A 81 -0.96 15.18 1.62
CA ILE A 81 -0.99 16.00 0.42
C ILE A 81 -2.04 17.09 0.65
N PRO A 82 -1.66 18.37 0.77
CA PRO A 82 -2.62 19.47 0.84
C PRO A 82 -3.52 19.48 -0.39
N LEU A 83 -4.83 19.71 -0.20
CA LEU A 83 -5.78 19.80 -1.31
C LEU A 83 -5.42 20.95 -2.25
N GLY A 84 -4.92 22.07 -1.71
CA GLY A 84 -4.45 23.21 -2.50
C GLY A 84 -3.30 22.88 -3.46
N ASP A 85 -2.54 21.81 -3.22
CA ASP A 85 -1.45 21.36 -4.09
C ASP A 85 -1.95 20.48 -5.25
N ILE A 86 -3.21 20.03 -5.22
CA ILE A 86 -3.80 19.15 -6.23
C ILE A 86 -4.37 20.01 -7.36
N ALA A 87 -3.96 19.70 -8.59
CA ALA A 87 -4.44 20.36 -9.80
C ALA A 87 -5.53 19.55 -10.51
N ARG A 88 -5.41 18.22 -10.54
CA ARG A 88 -6.36 17.32 -11.21
C ARG A 88 -6.46 15.98 -10.49
N VAL A 89 -7.65 15.36 -10.58
CA VAL A 89 -7.97 14.07 -9.97
C VAL A 89 -8.65 13.15 -10.99
N GLU A 90 -8.10 11.95 -11.17
CA GLU A 90 -8.60 10.97 -12.13
C GLU A 90 -8.61 9.54 -11.55
N ALA A 91 -9.72 8.82 -11.74
CA ALA A 91 -9.77 7.38 -11.46
C ALA A 91 -9.05 6.64 -12.60
N VAL A 92 -8.06 5.83 -12.27
CA VAL A 92 -7.19 5.15 -13.22
C VAL A 92 -6.98 3.69 -12.84
N ARG A 93 -6.53 2.89 -13.80
CA ARG A 93 -6.11 1.50 -13.57
C ARG A 93 -4.61 1.36 -13.82
N ASN A 94 -3.91 0.72 -12.88
CA ASN A 94 -2.48 0.43 -12.95
C ASN A 94 -2.20 -0.86 -13.71
N SER A 95 -1.03 -0.94 -14.33
CA SER A 95 -0.52 -2.19 -14.86
C SER A 95 -0.16 -3.16 -13.73
N TRP A 96 -0.44 -4.45 -13.92
CA TRP A 96 -0.21 -5.48 -12.91
C TRP A 96 1.25 -5.61 -12.47
N TRP A 97 2.22 -5.33 -13.37
CA TRP A 97 3.65 -5.38 -13.06
C TRP A 97 4.16 -4.20 -12.22
N TYR A 98 3.35 -3.15 -11.99
CA TYR A 98 3.71 -2.10 -11.02
C TYR A 98 3.73 -2.65 -9.59
N GLY A 99 2.95 -3.71 -9.33
CA GLY A 99 2.91 -4.42 -8.06
C GLY A 99 2.25 -3.61 -6.93
N TRP A 100 2.61 -3.99 -5.70
CA TRP A 100 2.04 -3.44 -4.47
C TRP A 100 3.14 -2.87 -3.56
N GLY A 101 2.76 -2.00 -2.64
CA GLY A 101 3.62 -1.23 -1.76
C GLY A 101 3.80 0.22 -2.21
N ILE A 102 4.98 0.78 -1.92
CA ILE A 102 5.39 2.13 -2.31
C ILE A 102 6.33 2.01 -3.50
N ARG A 103 5.90 2.50 -4.67
CA ARG A 103 6.60 2.28 -5.93
C ARG A 103 6.74 3.59 -6.70
N LEU A 104 7.90 3.80 -7.31
CA LEU A 104 8.06 4.83 -8.33
C LEU A 104 7.76 4.21 -9.69
N THR A 105 6.77 4.75 -10.38
CA THR A 105 6.31 4.30 -11.71
C THR A 105 6.54 5.42 -12.74
N PRO A 106 6.43 5.15 -14.05
CA PRO A 106 6.42 6.20 -15.06
C PRO A 106 5.34 7.27 -14.82
N SER A 107 4.27 6.92 -14.11
CA SER A 107 3.18 7.82 -13.72
C SER A 107 3.37 8.45 -12.32
N GLY A 108 4.59 8.44 -11.78
CA GLY A 108 4.92 8.98 -10.48
C GLY A 108 4.83 7.96 -9.35
N TRP A 109 4.72 8.45 -8.11
CA TRP A 109 4.64 7.58 -6.93
C TRP A 109 3.29 6.86 -6.90
N LEU A 110 3.31 5.55 -6.66
CA LEU A 110 2.14 4.71 -6.44
C LEU A 110 2.21 4.15 -5.02
N TRP A 111 1.17 4.39 -4.24
CA TRP A 111 0.96 3.77 -2.94
C TRP A 111 -0.22 2.82 -3.07
N ASN A 112 0.03 1.52 -3.03
CA ASN A 112 -1.00 0.49 -3.22
C ASN A 112 -0.79 -0.69 -2.26
N VAL A 113 -1.86 -1.38 -1.88
CA VAL A 113 -1.79 -2.62 -1.09
C VAL A 113 -2.47 -3.81 -1.77
N SER A 114 -3.41 -3.56 -2.67
CA SER A 114 -4.16 -4.61 -3.39
C SER A 114 -4.87 -4.05 -4.62
N GLY A 115 -5.22 -4.94 -5.55
CA GLY A 115 -5.92 -4.53 -6.76
C GLY A 115 -5.06 -3.71 -7.73
N LEU A 116 -5.69 -3.29 -8.83
CA LEU A 116 -5.07 -2.49 -9.88
C LEU A 116 -5.63 -1.07 -9.95
N ASP A 117 -6.81 -0.85 -9.39
CA ASP A 117 -7.50 0.42 -9.48
C ASP A 117 -6.91 1.44 -8.49
N ALA A 118 -6.91 2.71 -8.90
CA ALA A 118 -6.30 3.80 -8.17
C ALA A 118 -6.91 5.15 -8.53
N VAL A 119 -6.59 6.16 -7.73
CA VAL A 119 -6.82 7.56 -8.06
C VAL A 119 -5.48 8.24 -8.30
N GLU A 120 -5.29 8.82 -9.49
CA GLU A 120 -4.16 9.67 -9.83
C GLU A 120 -4.45 11.11 -9.44
N LEU A 121 -3.52 11.68 -8.67
CA LEU A 121 -3.45 13.09 -8.33
C LEU A 121 -2.34 13.72 -9.17
N GLU A 122 -2.70 14.68 -9.99
CA GLU A 122 -1.73 15.59 -10.61
C GLU A 122 -1.55 16.79 -9.68
N LEU A 123 -0.32 16.98 -9.20
CA LEU A 123 0.03 18.11 -8.33
C LEU A 123 0.33 19.34 -9.19
N ARG A 124 0.09 20.53 -8.63
CA ARG A 124 0.44 21.82 -9.26
C ARG A 124 1.93 21.94 -9.63
N THR A 125 2.79 21.15 -8.99
CA THR A 125 4.23 21.06 -9.34
C THR A 125 4.51 20.21 -10.59
N GLY A 126 3.49 19.68 -11.27
CA GLY A 126 3.62 18.73 -12.40
C GLY A 126 3.96 17.29 -11.99
N ARG A 127 4.09 17.01 -10.69
CA ARG A 127 4.34 15.65 -10.18
C ARG A 127 3.03 14.89 -10.07
N ARG A 128 3.09 13.57 -10.26
CA ARG A 128 1.94 12.68 -10.13
C ARG A 128 2.07 11.77 -8.91
N PHE A 129 0.93 11.49 -8.28
CA PHE A 129 0.83 10.59 -7.14
C PHE A 129 -0.44 9.73 -7.28
N ARG A 130 -0.29 8.41 -7.24
CA ARG A 130 -1.38 7.45 -7.34
C ARG A 130 -1.66 6.79 -5.99
N ILE A 131 -2.94 6.74 -5.64
CA ILE A 131 -3.47 6.11 -4.44
C ILE A 131 -4.25 4.86 -4.89
N GLY A 132 -3.74 3.67 -4.59
CA GLY A 132 -4.47 2.42 -4.81
C GLY A 132 -5.72 2.37 -3.93
N THR A 133 -6.84 1.94 -4.52
CA THR A 133 -8.12 1.79 -3.82
C THR A 133 -9.04 0.86 -4.61
N ASP A 134 -9.90 0.14 -3.91
CA ASP A 134 -11.04 -0.61 -4.43
C ASP A 134 -12.32 0.25 -4.61
N GLU A 135 -12.28 1.54 -4.25
CA GLU A 135 -13.38 2.50 -4.46
C GLU A 135 -12.91 3.73 -5.28
N PRO A 136 -12.30 3.57 -6.48
CA PRO A 136 -11.60 4.63 -7.18
C PRO A 136 -12.52 5.78 -7.61
N GLU A 137 -13.73 5.50 -8.10
CA GLU A 137 -14.69 6.53 -8.50
C GLU A 137 -15.14 7.34 -7.29
N ARG A 138 -15.48 6.67 -6.18
CA ARG A 138 -15.95 7.32 -4.96
C ARG A 138 -14.88 8.21 -4.34
N LEU A 139 -13.62 7.75 -4.27
CA LEU A 139 -12.51 8.57 -3.79
C LEU A 139 -12.27 9.76 -4.71
N ALA A 140 -12.30 9.55 -6.04
CA ALA A 140 -12.11 10.64 -7.00
C ALA A 140 -13.21 11.71 -6.87
N ASP A 141 -14.48 11.32 -6.72
CA ASP A 141 -15.60 12.25 -6.58
C ASP A 141 -15.50 13.07 -5.29
N VAL A 142 -15.16 12.43 -4.17
CA VAL A 142 -14.91 13.13 -2.89
C VAL A 142 -13.80 14.17 -3.04
N LEU A 143 -12.73 13.83 -3.75
CA LEU A 143 -11.62 14.76 -3.96
C LEU A 143 -11.99 15.90 -4.89
N ARG A 144 -12.76 15.65 -5.96
CA ARG A 144 -13.24 16.71 -6.86
C ARG A 144 -14.17 17.69 -6.16
N ASP A 145 -15.11 17.20 -5.34
CA ASP A 145 -16.01 18.01 -4.52
C ASP A 145 -15.26 18.91 -3.52
N ARG A 146 -14.03 18.54 -3.14
CA ARG A 146 -13.17 19.34 -2.27
C ARG A 146 -12.27 20.34 -3.00
N LEU A 147 -12.21 20.26 -4.34
CA LEU A 147 -11.40 21.14 -5.18
C LEU A 147 -12.20 22.23 -5.90
N SER A 148 -13.54 22.10 -5.95
CA SER A 148 -14.48 23.12 -6.42
C SER A 148 -14.64 24.25 -5.41
#